data_AF-A0A6J5TNA9-F1
#
_entry.id   AF-A0A6J5TNA9-F1
#
_cell.length_a   1.000
_cell.length_b   1.000
_cell.length_c   1.000
_cell.angle_alpha   90.00
_cell.angle_beta   90.00
_cell.angle_gamma   90.00
#
_symmetry.space_group_name_H-M   'P 1'
#
loop_
_entity.id
_entity.type
_entity.pdbx_description
1 polymer ?
#
loop_
_entity_poly.entity_id
_entity_poly.type
_entity_poly.pdbx_seq_one_letter_code
_entity_poly.pdbx_strand_id
1 'polypeptide(L)'
;MQTTTVTYRYQRSASGLTVGAHLFGFLAIILMLVWLLHYRGGLDYDSDNSDRVFNVHPFLMFFGYIFFAGEAMMAYKTVLSAHKVQKYVHALFHLIALCSGIFGICAVFKYHDMNNIGDMNSLHSWIGLSTFILYCLQWVLGFATFLFPKASERTRIRIVPWHMSGGEGAAVLVNMCCSNWLDTKIHVPWG
;
A
#
# COMPACT_ATOMS: atom_id res chain seq x y z
N MET A 1 -22.41 -21.78 -43.42
CA MET A 1 -22.36 -21.11 -42.10
C MET A 1 -20.91 -20.72 -41.83
N GLN A 2 -20.60 -19.43 -41.91
CA GLN A 2 -19.26 -18.90 -41.62
C GLN A 2 -19.21 -18.56 -40.12
N THR A 3 -18.42 -19.30 -39.35
CA THR A 3 -18.21 -19.05 -37.93
C THR A 3 -17.27 -17.85 -37.80
N THR A 4 -17.82 -16.66 -37.54
CA THR A 4 -17.05 -15.47 -37.21
C THR A 4 -16.44 -15.66 -35.83
N THR A 5 -15.18 -16.10 -35.80
CA THR A 5 -14.34 -16.04 -34.61
C THR A 5 -14.05 -14.58 -34.30
N VAL A 6 -14.75 -14.04 -33.30
CA VAL A 6 -14.43 -12.72 -32.74
C VAL A 6 -13.09 -12.86 -32.01
N THR A 7 -12.01 -12.54 -32.71
CA THR A 7 -10.71 -12.34 -32.07
C THR A 7 -10.81 -11.07 -31.23
N TYR A 8 -10.93 -11.23 -29.91
CA TYR A 8 -10.76 -10.12 -28.97
C TYR A 8 -9.35 -9.57 -29.13
N ARG A 9 -9.22 -8.48 -29.89
CA ARG A 9 -8.00 -7.69 -29.97
C ARG A 9 -7.85 -6.99 -28.63
N TYR A 10 -7.10 -7.60 -27.71
CA TYR A 10 -6.69 -6.97 -26.46
C TYR A 10 -5.84 -5.75 -26.83
N GLN A 11 -6.45 -4.56 -26.81
CA GLN A 11 -5.76 -3.30 -27.08
C GLN A 11 -4.69 -3.08 -25.99
N ARG A 12 -3.44 -3.44 -26.32
CA ARG A 12 -2.23 -2.96 -25.66
C ARG A 12 -2.18 -1.44 -25.79
N SER A 13 -2.45 -0.72 -24.70
CA SER A 13 -2.09 0.70 -24.57
C SER A 13 -1.82 1.11 -23.13
N ALA A 14 -1.19 0.23 -22.33
CA ALA A 14 -0.79 0.53 -20.95
C ALA A 14 0.64 0.06 -20.60
N SER A 15 1.36 -0.61 -21.51
CA SER A 15 2.61 -1.29 -21.15
C SER A 15 3.74 -0.33 -20.74
N GLY A 16 3.88 0.82 -21.41
CA GLY A 16 4.97 1.76 -21.12
C GLY A 16 4.87 2.38 -19.72
N LEU A 17 3.66 2.81 -19.33
CA LEU A 17 3.43 3.43 -18.02
C LEU A 17 3.60 2.41 -16.88
N THR A 18 3.08 1.19 -17.06
CA THR A 18 3.25 0.10 -16.10
C THR A 18 4.71 -0.31 -15.95
N VAL A 19 5.46 -0.44 -17.06
CA VAL A 19 6.90 -0.73 -17.00
C VAL A 19 7.65 0.39 -16.29
N GLY A 20 7.35 1.66 -16.61
CA GLY A 20 7.90 2.81 -15.89
C GLY A 20 7.62 2.76 -14.39
N ALA A 21 6.37 2.52 -14.00
CA ALA A 21 5.97 2.41 -12.60
C ALA A 21 6.73 1.31 -11.85
N HIS A 22 6.90 0.12 -12.44
CA HIS A 22 7.70 -0.94 -11.83
C HIS A 22 9.17 -0.55 -11.70
N LEU A 23 9.78 0.03 -12.74
CA LEU A 23 11.18 0.47 -12.69
C LEU A 23 11.43 1.50 -11.58
N PHE A 24 10.57 2.52 -11.49
CA PHE A 24 10.65 3.51 -10.41
C PHE A 24 10.38 2.88 -9.03
N GLY A 25 9.43 1.95 -8.94
CA GLY A 25 9.15 1.21 -7.71
C GLY A 25 10.35 0.40 -7.24
N PHE A 26 10.99 -0.37 -8.12
CA PHE A 26 12.20 -1.13 -7.80
C PHE A 26 13.36 -0.24 -7.40
N LEU A 27 13.59 0.85 -8.12
CA LEU A 27 14.62 1.83 -7.77
C LEU A 27 14.38 2.41 -6.37
N ALA A 28 13.14 2.79 -6.06
CA ALA A 28 12.78 3.33 -4.76
C ALA A 28 12.96 2.31 -3.63
N ILE A 29 12.67 1.02 -3.86
CA ILE A 29 12.95 -0.06 -2.90
C ILE A 29 14.46 -0.18 -2.65
N ILE A 30 15.28 -0.15 -3.71
CA ILE A 30 16.74 -0.23 -3.58
C ILE A 30 17.27 0.95 -2.75
N LEU A 31 16.84 2.18 -3.07
CA LEU A 31 17.25 3.37 -2.34
C LEU A 31 16.81 3.32 -0.87
N MET A 32 15.58 2.84 -0.59
CA MET A 32 15.08 2.63 0.77
C MET A 32 15.94 1.63 1.53
N LEU A 33 16.27 0.48 0.93
CA LEU A 33 17.12 -0.53 1.57
C LEU A 33 18.54 -0.01 1.84
N VAL A 34 19.14 0.70 0.88
CA VAL A 34 20.45 1.33 1.08
C VAL A 34 20.38 2.33 2.23
N TRP A 35 19.35 3.16 2.28
CA TRP A 35 19.16 4.11 3.37
C TRP A 35 19.04 3.41 4.74
N LEU A 36 18.21 2.38 4.85
CA LEU A 36 17.94 1.72 6.13
C LEU A 36 19.10 0.83 6.60
N LEU A 37 19.75 0.09 5.69
CA LEU A 37 20.81 -0.85 6.04
C LEU A 37 22.18 -0.18 6.15
N HIS A 38 22.51 0.76 5.26
CA HIS A 38 23.83 1.39 5.25
C HIS A 38 23.90 2.64 6.14
N TYR A 39 22.90 3.52 6.07
CA TYR A 39 22.94 4.80 6.78
C TYR A 39 22.22 4.79 8.14
N ARG A 40 21.25 3.91 8.34
CA ARG A 40 20.45 3.84 9.59
C ARG A 40 20.79 2.69 10.53
N GLY A 41 21.81 1.91 10.20
CA GLY A 41 22.32 0.87 11.09
C GLY A 41 21.43 -0.38 11.18
N GLY A 42 20.50 -0.59 10.24
CA GLY A 42 19.76 -1.84 10.06
C GLY A 42 18.28 -1.82 10.44
N LEU A 43 17.63 -2.96 10.21
CA LEU A 43 16.23 -3.24 10.51
C LEU A 43 16.16 -4.33 11.56
N ASP A 44 15.63 -4.01 12.74
CA ASP A 44 15.45 -4.98 13.80
C ASP A 44 14.24 -4.60 14.67
N TYR A 45 13.19 -5.42 14.62
CA TYR A 45 11.94 -5.15 15.34
C TYR A 45 12.09 -5.38 16.85
N ASP A 46 13.05 -6.20 17.28
CA ASP A 46 13.24 -6.58 18.69
C ASP A 46 14.62 -6.23 19.23
N SER A 47 15.18 -5.13 18.72
CA SER A 47 16.45 -4.57 19.15
C SER A 47 16.29 -3.67 20.37
N ASP A 48 17.29 -3.70 21.27
CA ASP A 48 17.42 -2.74 22.39
C ASP A 48 17.64 -1.30 21.91
N ASN A 49 18.20 -1.13 20.70
CA ASN A 49 18.29 0.17 20.05
C ASN A 49 16.95 0.53 19.40
N SER A 50 16.30 1.57 19.94
CA SER A 50 14.99 2.06 19.50
C SER A 50 15.01 2.56 18.04
N ASP A 51 16.12 3.12 17.54
CA ASP A 51 16.21 3.59 16.15
C ASP A 51 16.06 2.45 15.14
N ARG A 52 16.56 1.26 15.45
CA ARG A 52 16.42 0.07 14.57
C ARG A 52 14.99 -0.43 14.52
N VAL A 53 14.27 -0.33 15.64
CA VAL A 53 12.83 -0.64 15.72
C VAL A 53 12.06 0.38 14.90
N PHE A 54 12.41 1.67 14.99
CA PHE A 54 11.80 2.71 14.18
C PHE A 54 12.03 2.50 12.69
N ASN A 55 13.23 2.09 12.25
CA ASN A 55 13.53 1.82 10.84
C ASN A 55 12.61 0.75 10.21
N VAL A 56 12.03 -0.15 11.01
CA VAL A 56 11.04 -1.13 10.54
C VAL A 56 9.75 -0.44 10.07
N HIS A 57 9.36 0.68 10.69
CA HIS A 57 8.18 1.45 10.30
C HIS A 57 8.22 1.93 8.83
N PRO A 58 9.19 2.77 8.40
CA PRO A 58 9.25 3.26 7.03
C PRO A 58 9.48 2.12 6.03
N PHE A 59 10.18 1.04 6.39
CA PHE A 59 10.32 -0.13 5.53
C PHE A 59 8.97 -0.80 5.27
N LEU A 60 8.22 -1.14 6.33
CA LEU A 60 6.92 -1.80 6.20
C LEU A 60 5.85 -0.90 5.59
N MET A 61 5.90 0.41 5.86
CA MET A 61 5.01 1.39 5.22
C MET A 61 5.28 1.52 3.73
N PHE A 62 6.55 1.57 3.32
CA PHE A 62 6.89 1.74 1.91
C PHE A 62 6.79 0.43 1.12
N PHE A 63 7.60 -0.56 1.46
CA PHE A 63 7.67 -1.82 0.73
C PHE A 63 6.44 -2.69 1.01
N GLY A 64 6.05 -2.81 2.29
CA GLY A 64 4.96 -3.67 2.70
C GLY A 64 3.59 -3.12 2.31
N TYR A 65 3.35 -1.83 2.54
CA TYR A 65 2.04 -1.21 2.32
C TYR A 65 1.91 -0.51 0.97
N ILE A 66 2.72 0.51 0.67
CA ILE A 66 2.59 1.31 -0.57
C ILE A 66 2.84 0.49 -1.83
N PHE A 67 3.95 -0.24 -1.87
CA PHE A 67 4.32 -1.01 -3.07
C PHE A 67 3.30 -2.12 -3.38
N PHE A 68 2.96 -2.95 -2.39
CA PHE A 68 1.95 -4.00 -2.59
C PHE A 68 0.55 -3.43 -2.86
N ALA A 69 0.16 -2.30 -2.25
CA ALA A 69 -1.09 -1.64 -2.58
C ALA A 69 -1.12 -1.15 -4.04
N GLY A 70 -0.01 -0.61 -4.54
CA GLY A 70 0.15 -0.21 -5.95
C GLY A 70 0.03 -1.39 -6.91
N GLU A 71 0.72 -2.49 -6.61
CA GLU A 71 0.62 -3.75 -7.38
C GLU A 71 -0.80 -4.31 -7.36
N ALA A 72 -1.49 -4.25 -6.22
CA ALA A 72 -2.88 -4.67 -6.08
C ALA A 72 -3.83 -3.85 -6.96
N MET A 73 -3.67 -2.52 -7.02
CA MET A 73 -4.48 -1.64 -7.89
C MET A 73 -4.24 -1.94 -9.38
N MET A 74 -3.01 -2.30 -9.75
CA MET A 74 -2.66 -2.64 -11.13
C MET A 74 -3.00 -4.09 -11.51
N ALA A 75 -3.35 -4.96 -10.55
CA ALA A 75 -3.53 -6.39 -10.76
C ALA A 75 -4.50 -6.75 -11.90
N TYR A 76 -5.59 -6.00 -12.08
CA TYR A 76 -6.55 -6.21 -13.18
C TYR A 76 -5.97 -5.91 -14.58
N LYS A 77 -4.85 -5.19 -14.65
CA LYS A 77 -4.14 -4.83 -15.89
C LYS A 77 -2.85 -5.64 -16.08
N THR A 78 -2.15 -6.01 -15.00
CA THR A 78 -0.84 -6.69 -15.04
C THR A 78 -0.96 -8.21 -15.05
N VAL A 79 -1.97 -8.78 -14.39
CA VAL A 79 -2.15 -10.22 -14.29
C VAL A 79 -2.90 -10.74 -15.52
N LEU A 80 -2.18 -11.43 -16.41
CA LEU A 80 -2.74 -12.10 -17.60
C LEU A 80 -3.46 -13.41 -17.21
N SER A 81 -4.61 -13.29 -16.54
CA SER A 81 -5.42 -14.43 -16.12
C SER A 81 -6.91 -14.12 -16.18
N ALA A 82 -7.76 -15.10 -15.86
CA ALA A 82 -9.20 -14.91 -15.79
C ALA A 82 -9.57 -13.84 -14.74
N HIS A 83 -10.63 -13.08 -14.98
CA HIS A 83 -11.09 -12.01 -14.08
C HIS A 83 -11.30 -12.48 -12.62
N LYS A 84 -11.72 -13.74 -12.43
CA LYS A 84 -11.83 -14.36 -11.11
C LYS A 84 -10.48 -14.44 -10.39
N VAL A 85 -9.41 -14.82 -11.10
CA VAL A 85 -8.05 -14.90 -10.55
C VAL A 85 -7.51 -13.50 -10.26
N GLN A 86 -7.67 -12.55 -11.20
CA GLN A 86 -7.27 -11.15 -10.99
C GLN A 86 -7.88 -10.56 -9.72
N LYS A 87 -9.16 -10.84 -9.46
CA LYS A 87 -9.85 -10.41 -8.24
C LYS A 87 -9.24 -11.00 -6.96
N TYR A 88 -8.87 -12.28 -6.96
CA TYR A 88 -8.19 -12.88 -5.81
C TYR A 88 -6.79 -12.31 -5.59
N VAL A 89 -6.03 -12.09 -6.67
CA VAL A 89 -4.69 -11.47 -6.58
C VAL A 89 -4.79 -10.05 -6.03
N HIS A 90 -5.73 -9.24 -6.55
CA HIS A 90 -6.02 -7.89 -6.04
C HIS A 90 -6.31 -7.90 -4.53
N ALA A 91 -7.21 -8.78 -4.08
CA ALA A 91 -7.57 -8.86 -2.67
C ALA A 91 -6.43 -9.37 -1.78
N LEU A 92 -5.65 -10.34 -2.27
CA LEU A 92 -4.51 -10.91 -1.55
C LEU A 92 -3.39 -9.88 -1.38
N PHE A 93 -3.05 -9.13 -2.43
CA PHE A 93 -2.01 -8.10 -2.34
C PHE A 93 -2.44 -6.95 -1.42
N HIS A 94 -3.71 -6.52 -1.45
CA HIS A 94 -4.20 -5.56 -0.47
C HIS A 94 -4.20 -6.12 0.97
N LEU A 95 -4.40 -7.43 1.17
CA LEU A 95 -4.31 -8.07 2.48
C LEU A 95 -2.86 -8.10 2.99
N ILE A 96 -1.88 -8.43 2.14
CA ILE A 96 -0.45 -8.35 2.48
C ILE A 96 -0.07 -6.91 2.87
N ALA A 97 -0.59 -5.93 2.13
CA ALA A 97 -0.40 -4.52 2.44
C ALA A 97 -1.00 -4.13 3.80
N LEU A 98 -2.21 -4.60 4.11
CA LEU A 98 -2.83 -4.40 5.42
C LEU A 98 -1.99 -4.97 6.55
N CYS A 99 -1.61 -6.24 6.46
CA CYS A 99 -0.79 -6.89 7.49
C CYS A 99 0.52 -6.13 7.72
N SER A 100 1.20 -5.75 6.64
CA SER A 100 2.44 -4.96 6.72
C SER A 100 2.22 -3.60 7.37
N GLY A 101 1.11 -2.93 7.05
CA GLY A 101 0.70 -1.67 7.67
C GLY A 101 0.47 -1.80 9.17
N ILE A 102 -0.21 -2.88 9.63
CA ILE A 102 -0.38 -3.15 11.07
C ILE A 102 0.98 -3.26 11.75
N PHE A 103 1.89 -4.11 11.23
CA PHE A 103 3.21 -4.29 11.83
C PHE A 103 4.05 -3.01 11.82
N GLY A 104 3.98 -2.21 10.76
CA GLY A 104 4.69 -0.93 10.71
C GLY A 104 4.15 0.10 11.71
N ILE A 105 2.83 0.14 11.94
CA ILE A 105 2.24 1.01 12.98
C ILE A 105 2.61 0.49 14.37
N CYS A 106 2.57 -0.82 14.61
CA CYS A 106 3.04 -1.39 15.87
C CYS A 106 4.52 -1.06 16.14
N ALA A 107 5.37 -1.01 15.11
CA ALA A 107 6.78 -0.63 15.26
C ALA A 107 6.95 0.82 15.76
N VAL A 108 6.12 1.77 15.29
CA VAL A 108 6.22 3.17 15.74
C VAL A 108 5.73 3.36 17.17
N PHE A 109 4.65 2.66 17.57
CA PHE A 109 4.19 2.66 18.95
C PHE A 109 5.24 2.06 19.89
N LYS A 110 5.84 0.92 19.52
CA LYS A 110 6.95 0.33 20.28
C LYS A 110 8.12 1.30 20.43
N TYR A 111 8.47 2.03 19.36
CA TYR A 111 9.52 3.06 19.42
C TYR A 111 9.18 4.21 20.38
N HIS A 112 7.94 4.70 20.37
CA HIS A 112 7.53 5.75 21.31
C HIS A 112 7.55 5.27 22.76
N ASP A 113 7.07 4.05 23.02
CA ASP A 113 7.11 3.42 24.35
C ASP A 113 8.55 3.29 24.86
N MET A 114 9.48 2.81 24.03
CA MET A 114 10.90 2.66 24.40
C MET A 114 11.57 4.00 24.77
N ASN A 115 11.11 5.11 24.18
CA ASN A 115 11.67 6.43 24.40
C ASN A 115 10.82 7.32 25.33
N ASN A 116 9.73 6.82 25.90
CA ASN A 116 8.75 7.58 26.69
C ASN A 116 8.25 8.85 25.97
N ILE A 117 8.03 8.76 24.66
CA ILE A 117 7.51 9.86 23.83
C ILE A 117 5.99 9.72 23.76
N GLY A 118 5.26 10.84 23.86
CA GLY A 118 3.81 10.82 23.67
C GLY A 118 3.41 10.49 22.24
N ASP A 119 2.45 9.60 22.08
CA ASP A 119 1.91 9.18 20.79
C ASP A 119 1.06 10.24 20.08
N MET A 120 0.87 10.05 18.76
CA MET A 120 -0.14 10.76 17.95
C MET A 120 -0.07 12.30 18.02
N ASN A 121 1.12 12.86 18.18
CA ASN A 121 1.31 14.32 18.32
C ASN A 121 1.73 15.03 17.01
N SER A 122 1.76 14.32 15.88
CA SER A 122 2.17 14.89 14.58
C SER A 122 1.05 14.83 13.54
N LEU A 123 1.04 15.78 12.61
CA LEU A 123 0.14 15.75 11.44
C LEU A 123 0.31 14.45 10.63
N HIS A 124 1.55 13.99 10.46
CA HIS A 124 1.85 12.69 9.86
C HIS A 124 1.09 11.54 10.55
N SER A 125 1.15 11.46 11.88
CA SER A 125 0.47 10.39 12.62
C SER A 125 -1.06 10.43 12.46
N TRP A 126 -1.65 11.63 12.44
CA TRP A 126 -3.10 11.81 12.27
C TRP A 126 -3.56 11.41 10.87
N ILE A 127 -2.89 11.90 9.83
CA ILE A 127 -3.21 11.57 8.44
C ILE A 127 -2.93 10.08 8.19
N GLY A 128 -1.80 9.56 8.68
CA GLY A 128 -1.41 8.16 8.55
C GLY A 128 -2.44 7.19 9.14
N LEU A 129 -2.83 7.40 10.41
CA LEU A 129 -3.82 6.54 11.06
C LEU A 129 -5.19 6.64 10.40
N SER A 130 -5.65 7.86 10.08
CA SER A 130 -6.93 8.07 9.38
C SER A 130 -6.97 7.35 8.04
N THR A 131 -5.88 7.43 7.27
CA THR A 131 -5.76 6.77 5.97
C THR A 131 -5.74 5.26 6.12
N PHE A 132 -5.03 4.75 7.12
CA PHE A 132 -5.00 3.31 7.40
C PHE A 132 -6.38 2.75 7.77
N ILE A 133 -7.14 3.47 8.60
CA ILE A 133 -8.52 3.11 8.94
C ILE A 133 -9.41 3.09 7.69
N LEU A 134 -9.34 4.12 6.84
CA LEU A 134 -10.08 4.17 5.58
C LEU A 134 -9.72 3.02 4.65
N TYR A 135 -8.45 2.64 4.59
CA TYR A 135 -7.98 1.53 3.78
C TYR A 135 -8.48 0.17 4.31
N CYS A 136 -8.51 -0.03 5.63
CA CYS A 136 -9.14 -1.20 6.27
C CYS A 136 -10.63 -1.29 5.91
N LEU A 137 -11.37 -0.18 6.03
CA LEU A 137 -12.78 -0.13 5.65
C LEU A 137 -12.96 -0.46 4.17
N GLN A 138 -12.10 0.09 3.32
CA GLN A 138 -12.16 -0.16 1.88
C GLN A 138 -11.96 -1.64 1.53
N TRP A 139 -11.01 -2.31 2.21
CA TRP A 139 -10.78 -3.74 2.02
C TRP A 139 -11.95 -4.59 2.50
N VAL A 140 -12.51 -4.29 3.69
CA VAL A 140 -13.66 -5.04 4.25
C VAL A 140 -14.90 -4.88 3.36
N LEU A 141 -15.19 -3.65 2.93
CA LEU A 141 -16.31 -3.37 2.01
C LEU A 141 -16.09 -4.05 0.65
N GLY A 142 -14.88 -3.99 0.11
CA GLY A 142 -14.50 -4.68 -1.12
C GLY A 142 -14.66 -6.20 -1.02
N PHE A 143 -14.22 -6.79 0.09
CA PHE A 143 -14.37 -8.22 0.37
C PHE A 143 -15.86 -8.62 0.46
N ALA A 144 -16.65 -7.91 1.27
CA ALA A 144 -18.06 -8.20 1.49
C ALA A 144 -18.91 -8.07 0.22
N THR A 145 -18.53 -7.18 -0.70
CA THR A 145 -19.33 -6.87 -1.90
C THR A 145 -18.86 -7.63 -3.15
N PHE A 146 -17.55 -7.77 -3.35
CA PHE A 146 -16.98 -8.30 -4.59
C PHE A 146 -16.45 -9.73 -4.50
N LEU A 147 -16.00 -10.18 -3.32
CA LEU A 147 -15.53 -11.55 -3.10
C LEU A 147 -16.62 -12.45 -2.52
N PHE A 148 -17.41 -11.93 -1.58
CA PHE A 148 -18.47 -12.71 -0.97
C PHE A 148 -19.67 -12.87 -1.92
N PRO A 149 -20.20 -14.09 -2.11
CA PRO A 149 -21.19 -14.36 -3.15
C PRO A 149 -22.57 -13.74 -2.88
N LYS A 150 -22.86 -13.31 -1.65
CA LYS A 150 -24.20 -12.87 -1.22
C LYS A 150 -24.62 -11.47 -1.69
N ALA A 151 -23.69 -10.64 -2.19
CA ALA A 151 -24.04 -9.30 -2.66
C ALA A 151 -24.77 -9.36 -4.02
N SER A 152 -25.91 -8.66 -4.12
CA SER A 152 -26.66 -8.56 -5.37
C SER A 152 -25.87 -7.82 -6.46
N GLU A 153 -26.14 -8.12 -7.72
CA GLU A 153 -25.53 -7.43 -8.86
C GLU A 153 -25.79 -5.92 -8.82
N ARG A 154 -27.02 -5.51 -8.49
CA ARG A 154 -27.41 -4.09 -8.33
C ARG A 154 -26.57 -3.39 -7.27
N THR A 155 -26.29 -4.05 -6.16
CA THR A 155 -25.42 -3.52 -5.09
C THR A 155 -23.99 -3.36 -5.58
N ARG A 156 -23.45 -4.37 -6.28
CA ARG A 156 -22.09 -4.31 -6.82
C ARG A 156 -21.91 -3.14 -7.79
N ILE A 157 -22.81 -2.98 -8.75
CA ILE A 157 -22.76 -1.88 -9.74
C ILE A 157 -22.77 -0.50 -9.06
N ARG A 158 -23.54 -0.33 -7.99
CA ARG A 158 -23.60 0.93 -7.24
C ARG A 158 -22.34 1.21 -6.42
N ILE A 159 -21.68 0.18 -5.90
CA ILE A 159 -20.53 0.32 -5.01
C ILE A 159 -19.21 0.46 -5.78
N VAL A 160 -19.09 -0.14 -6.97
CA VAL A 160 -17.89 -0.05 -7.82
C VAL A 160 -17.30 1.36 -7.94
N PRO A 161 -18.06 2.44 -8.28
CA PRO A 161 -17.48 3.77 -8.38
C PRO A 161 -16.91 4.28 -7.05
N TRP A 162 -17.63 4.05 -5.94
CA TRP A 162 -17.15 4.42 -4.60
C TRP A 162 -15.92 3.63 -4.17
N HIS A 163 -15.83 2.36 -4.56
CA HIS A 163 -14.67 1.52 -4.28
C HIS A 163 -13.44 1.97 -5.09
N MET A 164 -13.62 2.36 -6.35
CA MET A 164 -12.50 2.88 -7.16
C MET A 164 -12.02 4.24 -6.63
N SER A 165 -12.93 5.21 -6.49
CA SER A 165 -12.59 6.56 -6.01
C SER A 165 -12.04 6.56 -4.57
N GLY A 166 -12.59 5.72 -3.69
CA GLY A 166 -12.07 5.58 -2.33
C GLY A 166 -10.67 4.97 -2.28
N GLY A 167 -10.36 4.03 -3.18
CA GLY A 167 -9.03 3.43 -3.29
C GLY A 167 -7.99 4.46 -3.77
N GLU A 168 -8.33 5.21 -4.81
CA GLU A 168 -7.49 6.29 -5.32
C GLU A 168 -7.27 7.40 -4.28
N GLY A 169 -8.33 7.80 -3.57
CA GLY A 169 -8.25 8.79 -2.49
C GLY A 169 -7.33 8.33 -1.35
N ALA A 170 -7.42 7.05 -0.95
CA ALA A 170 -6.51 6.49 0.05
C ALA A 170 -5.05 6.54 -0.41
N ALA A 171 -4.76 6.20 -1.68
CA ALA A 171 -3.40 6.28 -2.22
C ALA A 171 -2.83 7.71 -2.18
N VAL A 172 -3.65 8.72 -2.52
CA VAL A 172 -3.25 10.13 -2.45
C VAL A 172 -2.90 10.53 -1.02
N LEU A 173 -3.75 10.17 -0.05
CA LEU A 173 -3.53 10.51 1.36
C LEU A 173 -2.25 9.85 1.91
N VAL A 174 -1.96 8.60 1.53
CA VAL A 174 -0.70 7.93 1.92
C VAL A 174 0.50 8.68 1.35
N ASN A 175 0.47 9.07 0.08
CA ASN A 175 1.58 9.82 -0.53
C ASN A 175 1.81 11.17 0.17
N MET A 176 0.73 11.90 0.50
CA MET A 176 0.83 13.14 1.29
C MET A 176 1.45 12.88 2.67
N CYS A 177 1.04 11.79 3.33
CA CYS A 177 1.57 11.36 4.62
C CYS A 177 3.07 11.09 4.57
N CYS A 178 3.53 10.38 3.53
CA CYS A 178 4.95 10.06 3.32
C CYS A 178 5.78 11.30 3.01
N SER A 179 5.29 12.21 2.16
CA SER A 179 6.00 13.46 1.87
C SER A 179 6.15 14.32 3.13
N ASN A 180 5.08 14.48 3.90
CA ASN A 180 5.14 15.23 5.16
C ASN A 180 6.16 14.62 6.14
N TRP A 181 6.24 13.29 6.21
CA TRP A 181 7.23 12.62 7.06
C TRP A 181 8.66 12.83 6.57
N LEU A 182 8.91 12.62 5.28
CA LEU A 182 10.23 12.82 4.68
C LEU A 182 10.73 14.25 4.94
N ASP A 183 9.88 15.26 4.75
CA ASP A 183 10.20 16.67 5.02
C ASP A 183 10.61 16.90 6.48
N THR A 184 9.89 16.30 7.43
CA THR A 184 10.25 16.40 8.86
C THR A 184 11.54 15.66 9.20
N LYS A 185 11.99 14.70 8.39
CA LYS A 185 13.19 13.89 8.63
C LYS A 185 14.43 14.40 7.90
N ILE A 186 14.28 15.18 6.83
CA ILE A 186 15.42 15.84 6.14
C ILE A 186 15.87 17.13 6.82
N HIS A 187 14.96 17.85 7.48
CA HIS A 187 15.24 19.17 8.05
C HIS A 187 15.59 19.16 9.55
N VAL A 188 15.40 18.03 10.23
CA VAL A 188 15.78 17.90 11.64
C VAL A 188 17.16 17.24 11.69
N PRO A 189 18.19 17.92 12.23
CA PRO A 189 19.51 17.33 12.35
C PRO A 189 19.42 16.13 13.31
N TRP A 190 19.94 14.99 12.85
CA TRP A 190 20.09 13.77 13.62
C TRP A 190 21.19 14.00 14.64
N GLY A 191 20.82 14.55 15.79
CA GLY A 191 21.67 14.79 16.95
C GLY A 191 21.32 13.86 18.09
#